data_AF-A0AA90ZF66-F1
#
_entry.id   AF-A0AA90ZF66-F1
#
_cell.length_a   1.000
_cell.length_b   1.000
_cell.length_c   1.000
_cell.angle_alpha   90.00
_cell.angle_beta   90.00
_cell.angle_gamma   90.00
#
_symmetry.space_group_name_H-M   'P 1'
#
loop_
_entity.id
_entity.type
_entity.pdbx_description
1 polymer ?
#
loop_
_entity_poly.entity_id
_entity_poly.type
_entity_poly.pdbx_seq_one_letter_code
_entity_poly.pdbx_strand_id
1 'polypeptide(L)'
;MSLRTTAVFFSLILLVSLSGLSSASSQPTLSLPPSSLPTYTYYINGTSNHYTITDSEWNTFFTDIIDNKTYVTYNWSSNATQDLIIFDLSYSGLNYYGMQWVVQLSQIGSPSLANMSKAFNATKDLQSLVSSGGHYLTDIQALNAGAYPGFSWSHPRVPSMTTEYRNIGIIVVIVVSMFILYYVFNRKK
;
A
#
# COMPACT_ATOMS: atom_id res chain seq x y z
N MET A 1 15.95 -41.83 -21.23
CA MET A 1 15.56 -40.42 -21.42
C MET A 1 16.83 -39.60 -21.56
N SER A 2 17.03 -38.91 -22.70
CA SER A 2 18.32 -38.24 -22.95
C SER A 2 18.49 -37.04 -22.02
N LEU A 3 19.72 -36.68 -21.65
CA LEU A 3 20.03 -35.50 -20.83
C LEU A 3 19.36 -34.21 -21.36
N ARG A 4 19.10 -34.15 -22.67
CA ARG A 4 18.40 -33.05 -23.35
C ARG A 4 16.90 -33.00 -23.03
N THR A 5 16.26 -34.16 -22.88
CA THR A 5 14.81 -34.25 -22.61
C THR A 5 14.50 -33.89 -21.16
N THR A 6 15.40 -34.22 -20.22
CA THR A 6 15.26 -33.85 -18.80
C THR A 6 15.45 -32.36 -18.56
N ALA A 7 16.42 -31.72 -19.25
CA ALA A 7 16.68 -30.29 -19.12
C ALA A 7 15.50 -29.44 -19.62
N VAL A 8 14.91 -29.79 -20.78
CA VAL A 8 13.75 -29.08 -21.32
C VAL A 8 12.54 -29.20 -20.40
N PHE A 9 12.29 -30.39 -19.84
CA PHE A 9 11.19 -30.60 -18.89
C PHE A 9 11.37 -29.78 -17.61
N PHE A 10 12.58 -29.72 -17.06
CA PHE A 10 12.88 -28.93 -15.87
C PHE A 10 12.72 -27.42 -16.11
N SER A 11 13.19 -26.91 -17.27
CA SER A 11 13.03 -25.50 -17.63
C SER A 11 11.57 -25.10 -17.85
N LEU A 12 10.76 -25.97 -18.45
CA LEU A 12 9.33 -25.73 -18.69
C LEU A 12 8.54 -25.72 -17.37
N ILE A 13 8.86 -26.61 -16.43
CA ILE A 13 8.23 -26.66 -15.10
C ILE A 13 8.61 -25.41 -14.28
N LEU A 14 9.85 -24.93 -14.38
CA LEU A 14 10.27 -23.71 -13.69
C LEU A 14 9.47 -22.49 -14.17
N LEU A 15 9.27 -22.35 -15.49
CA LEU A 15 8.52 -21.24 -16.10
C LEU A 15 7.03 -21.21 -15.73
N VAL A 16 6.40 -22.38 -15.53
CA VAL A 16 4.96 -22.47 -15.17
C VAL A 16 4.74 -22.27 -13.66
N SER A 17 5.75 -22.53 -12.83
CA SER A 17 5.65 -22.33 -11.37
C SER A 17 5.72 -20.85 -10.92
N LEU A 18 6.09 -19.93 -11.81
CA LEU A 18 6.28 -18.50 -11.52
C LEU A 18 5.04 -17.63 -11.79
N SER A 19 4.01 -18.16 -12.47
CA SER A 19 2.74 -17.46 -12.64
C SER A 19 1.90 -17.57 -11.37
N GLY A 20 2.27 -16.77 -10.37
CA GLY A 20 1.41 -16.50 -9.22
C GLY A 20 0.04 -16.07 -9.71
N LEU A 21 -0.98 -16.82 -9.32
CA LEU A 21 -2.38 -16.49 -9.53
C LEU A 21 -2.66 -15.14 -8.85
N SER A 22 -2.61 -14.06 -9.64
CA SER A 22 -3.10 -12.76 -9.22
C SER A 22 -4.62 -12.84 -9.15
N SER A 23 -5.15 -13.19 -7.98
CA SER A 23 -6.57 -13.02 -7.66
C SER A 23 -6.90 -11.53 -7.75
N ALA A 24 -7.41 -11.09 -8.90
CA ALA A 24 -7.89 -9.73 -9.07
C ALA A 24 -9.18 -9.57 -8.25
N SER A 25 -9.07 -9.10 -7.01
CA SER A 25 -10.23 -8.58 -6.29
C SER A 25 -10.75 -7.37 -7.06
N SER A 26 -12.05 -7.36 -7.39
CA SER A 26 -12.68 -6.24 -8.08
C SER A 26 -12.52 -4.96 -7.24
N GLN A 27 -11.75 -3.99 -7.74
CA GLN A 27 -11.62 -2.69 -7.11
C GLN A 27 -12.98 -1.96 -7.18
N PRO A 28 -13.52 -1.47 -6.06
CA PRO A 28 -14.74 -0.68 -6.07
C PRO A 28 -14.52 0.64 -6.81
N THR A 29 -15.59 1.16 -7.43
CA THR A 29 -15.59 2.52 -7.95
C THR A 29 -15.48 3.51 -6.79
N LEU A 30 -14.54 4.45 -6.88
CA LEU A 30 -14.34 5.47 -5.85
C LEU A 30 -15.14 6.71 -6.22
N SER A 31 -16.05 7.13 -5.34
CA SER A 31 -16.75 8.40 -5.43
C SER A 31 -15.86 9.54 -4.95
N LEU A 32 -16.19 10.76 -5.34
CA LEU A 32 -15.56 11.95 -4.76
C LEU A 32 -16.01 12.14 -3.30
N PRO A 33 -15.15 12.73 -2.45
CA PRO A 33 -15.54 13.10 -1.10
C PRO A 33 -16.67 14.15 -1.10
N PRO A 34 -17.45 14.23 -0.01
CA PRO A 34 -18.37 15.33 0.21
C PRO A 34 -17.62 16.66 0.32
N SER A 35 -18.34 17.78 0.16
CA SER A 35 -17.75 19.13 0.29
C SER A 35 -17.24 19.48 1.69
N SER A 36 -17.63 18.70 2.70
CA SER A 36 -17.21 18.83 4.09
C SER A 36 -17.04 17.44 4.70
N LEU A 37 -15.91 17.21 5.35
CA LEU A 37 -15.63 15.94 6.01
C LEU A 37 -16.41 15.82 7.32
N PRO A 38 -16.81 14.60 7.72
CA PRO A 38 -17.58 14.39 8.94
C PRO A 38 -16.73 14.71 10.18
N THR A 39 -17.40 15.20 11.21
CA THR A 39 -16.77 15.33 12.52
C THR A 39 -16.63 13.98 13.20
N TYR A 40 -15.56 13.78 13.98
CA TYR A 40 -15.36 12.55 14.74
C TYR A 40 -14.97 12.82 16.19
N THR A 41 -15.74 12.30 17.14
CA THR A 41 -15.46 12.46 18.58
C THR A 41 -14.66 11.27 19.11
N TYR A 42 -13.57 11.54 19.83
CA TYR A 42 -12.82 10.55 20.58
C TYR A 42 -12.57 11.01 22.02
N TYR A 43 -12.33 10.04 22.91
CA TYR A 43 -12.07 10.28 24.33
C TYR A 43 -10.58 10.21 24.61
N ILE A 44 -10.03 11.27 25.19
CA ILE A 44 -8.59 11.40 25.47
C ILE A 44 -8.24 10.48 26.64
N ASN A 45 -7.30 9.57 26.43
CA ASN A 45 -6.80 8.62 27.43
C ASN A 45 -7.90 7.82 28.15
N GLY A 46 -9.03 7.54 27.46
CA GLY A 46 -10.16 6.84 28.06
C GLY A 46 -10.84 7.59 29.21
N THR A 47 -10.60 8.90 29.34
CA THR A 47 -11.22 9.78 30.35
C THR A 47 -12.52 10.38 29.83
N SER A 48 -13.26 11.11 30.69
CA SER A 48 -14.43 11.89 30.27
C SER A 48 -14.10 13.07 29.34
N ASN A 49 -12.81 13.46 29.27
CA ASN A 49 -12.36 14.50 28.36
C ASN A 49 -12.40 13.94 26.94
N HIS A 50 -13.08 14.65 26.05
CA HIS A 50 -13.21 14.27 24.66
C HIS A 50 -12.82 15.43 23.76
N TYR A 51 -12.51 15.10 22.52
CA TYR A 51 -12.29 16.07 21.47
C TYR A 51 -13.07 15.64 20.23
N THR A 52 -13.62 16.61 19.51
CA THR A 52 -14.30 16.37 18.23
C THR A 52 -13.43 16.92 17.12
N ILE A 53 -12.86 16.03 16.32
CA ILE A 53 -12.12 16.39 15.12
C ILE A 53 -13.10 16.99 14.13
N THR A 54 -12.72 18.14 13.58
CA THR A 54 -13.48 18.93 12.62
C THR A 54 -12.89 18.81 11.21
N ASP A 55 -13.66 19.24 10.22
CA ASP A 55 -13.22 19.31 8.83
C ASP A 55 -11.88 20.06 8.66
N SER A 56 -11.68 21.19 9.36
CA SER A 56 -10.41 21.92 9.32
C SER A 56 -9.21 21.13 9.85
N GLU A 57 -9.42 20.28 10.85
CA GLU A 57 -8.35 19.48 11.44
C GLU A 57 -8.02 18.26 10.59
N TRP A 58 -9.03 17.66 9.95
CA TRP A 58 -8.81 16.65 8.92
C TRP A 58 -7.98 17.22 7.76
N ASN A 59 -8.36 18.41 7.28
CA ASN A 59 -7.61 19.09 6.22
C ASN A 59 -6.17 19.37 6.66
N THR A 60 -5.94 19.80 7.90
CA THR A 60 -4.58 20.00 8.44
C THR A 60 -3.79 18.70 8.46
N PHE A 61 -4.40 17.57 8.84
CA PHE A 61 -3.75 16.27 8.74
C PHE A 61 -3.36 15.92 7.30
N PHE A 62 -4.28 16.10 6.34
CA PHE A 62 -4.00 15.80 4.93
C PHE A 62 -2.90 16.71 4.36
N THR A 63 -2.98 18.02 4.57
CA THR A 63 -2.03 18.97 3.99
C THR A 63 -0.66 18.92 4.64
N ASP A 64 -0.60 18.83 5.97
CA ASP A 64 0.66 19.05 6.70
C ASP A 64 1.38 17.75 7.02
N ILE A 65 0.66 16.62 7.02
CA ILE A 65 1.23 15.28 7.25
C ILE A 65 1.25 14.46 5.96
N ILE A 66 0.09 14.24 5.32
CA ILE A 66 0.00 13.32 4.17
C ILE A 66 0.66 13.90 2.91
N ASP A 67 0.50 15.19 2.65
CA ASP A 67 1.10 15.84 1.47
C ASP A 67 2.55 16.26 1.67
N ASN A 68 3.02 16.22 2.91
CA ASN A 68 4.38 16.54 3.26
C ASN A 68 5.34 15.39 2.92
N LYS A 69 6.24 15.64 1.98
CA LYS A 69 7.23 14.69 1.45
C LYS A 69 8.23 14.15 2.48
N THR A 70 8.33 14.80 3.63
CA THR A 70 9.13 14.30 4.76
C THR A 70 8.48 13.08 5.40
N TYR A 71 7.15 13.00 5.39
CA TYR A 71 6.37 11.91 5.97
C TYR A 71 5.96 10.89 4.91
N VAL A 72 5.38 11.33 3.78
CA VAL A 72 4.87 10.46 2.72
C VAL A 72 5.41 10.88 1.35
N THR A 73 6.07 9.96 0.65
CA THR A 73 6.75 10.27 -0.61
C THR A 73 5.79 10.36 -1.80
N TYR A 74 4.67 9.62 -1.78
CA TYR A 74 3.65 9.65 -2.83
C TYR A 74 2.90 10.99 -2.87
N ASN A 75 2.44 11.42 -4.05
CA ASN A 75 1.76 12.71 -4.22
C ASN A 75 0.24 12.61 -4.04
N TRP A 76 -0.22 12.58 -2.79
CA TRP A 76 -1.64 12.42 -2.45
C TRP A 76 -2.50 13.63 -2.78
N SER A 77 -1.98 14.86 -2.68
CA SER A 77 -2.67 16.10 -3.07
C SER A 77 -3.20 16.11 -4.52
N SER A 78 -2.65 15.27 -5.39
CA SER A 78 -3.12 15.11 -6.78
C SER A 78 -4.24 14.07 -6.94
N ASN A 79 -4.58 13.32 -5.89
CA ASN A 79 -5.69 12.36 -5.90
C ASN A 79 -6.95 13.00 -5.31
N ALA A 80 -8.00 13.09 -6.12
CA ALA A 80 -9.30 13.61 -5.70
C ALA A 80 -10.01 12.77 -4.61
N THR A 81 -9.46 11.60 -4.27
CA THR A 81 -9.99 10.67 -3.26
C THR A 81 -9.00 10.45 -2.13
N GLN A 82 -8.11 11.41 -1.85
CA GLN A 82 -7.13 11.38 -0.75
C GLN A 82 -7.78 11.09 0.61
N ASP A 83 -8.98 11.60 0.85
CA ASP A 83 -9.66 11.45 2.14
C ASP A 83 -9.96 9.97 2.49
N LEU A 84 -10.03 9.09 1.48
CA LEU A 84 -10.13 7.64 1.67
C LEU A 84 -8.90 7.03 2.35
N ILE A 85 -7.82 7.78 2.59
CA ILE A 85 -6.74 7.32 3.47
C ILE A 85 -7.30 7.07 4.87
N ILE A 86 -8.14 7.95 5.39
CA ILE A 86 -8.71 7.88 6.74
C ILE A 86 -10.16 7.39 6.73
N PHE A 87 -10.96 7.81 5.76
CA PHE A 87 -12.38 7.50 5.71
C PHE A 87 -12.71 6.21 4.97
N ASP A 88 -13.85 5.62 5.31
CA ASP A 88 -14.44 4.55 4.54
C ASP A 88 -15.00 5.04 3.18
N LEU A 89 -15.46 4.11 2.34
CA LEU A 89 -16.00 4.44 1.01
C LEU A 89 -17.25 5.34 1.03
N SER A 90 -17.93 5.46 2.18
CA SER A 90 -19.10 6.30 2.35
C SER A 90 -18.77 7.73 2.78
N TYR A 91 -17.52 7.99 3.20
CA TYR A 91 -17.08 9.23 3.83
C TYR A 91 -17.87 9.63 5.09
N SER A 92 -18.57 8.67 5.72
CA SER A 92 -19.32 8.91 6.96
C SER A 92 -18.66 8.29 8.20
N GLY A 93 -17.79 7.30 7.98
CA GLY A 93 -17.04 6.62 9.02
C GLY A 93 -15.54 6.54 8.69
N LEU A 94 -14.77 6.07 9.68
CA LEU A 94 -13.34 5.81 9.51
C LEU A 94 -13.12 4.42 8.93
N ASN A 95 -12.13 4.29 8.05
CA ASN A 95 -11.63 2.99 7.65
C ASN A 95 -10.68 2.41 8.72
N TYR A 96 -10.11 1.23 8.45
CA TYR A 96 -9.20 0.56 9.37
C TYR A 96 -8.00 1.43 9.80
N TYR A 97 -7.34 2.10 8.86
CA TYR A 97 -6.20 2.97 9.16
C TYR A 97 -6.63 4.23 9.92
N GLY A 98 -7.74 4.86 9.50
CA GLY A 98 -8.31 6.01 10.20
C GLY A 98 -8.61 5.72 11.67
N MET A 99 -9.17 4.55 11.97
CA MET A 99 -9.41 4.12 13.36
C MET A 99 -8.10 3.95 14.14
N GLN A 100 -7.09 3.27 13.57
CA GLN A 100 -5.77 3.11 14.20
C GLN A 100 -5.15 4.47 14.56
N TRP A 101 -5.21 5.41 13.61
CA TRP A 101 -4.69 6.75 13.81
C TRP A 101 -5.44 7.52 14.90
N VAL A 102 -6.78 7.49 14.91
CA VAL A 102 -7.57 8.15 15.96
C VAL A 102 -7.32 7.52 17.33
N VAL A 103 -7.16 6.21 17.41
CA VAL A 103 -6.79 5.54 18.67
C VAL A 103 -5.44 6.05 19.19
N GLN A 104 -4.42 6.18 18.33
CA GLN A 104 -3.14 6.75 18.75
C GLN A 104 -3.26 8.22 19.15
N LEU A 105 -4.01 9.03 18.39
CA LEU A 105 -4.26 10.42 18.73
C LEU A 105 -4.97 10.56 20.09
N SER A 106 -5.93 9.67 20.38
CA SER A 106 -6.65 9.65 21.65
C SER A 106 -5.73 9.43 22.87
N GLN A 107 -4.61 8.74 22.69
CA GLN A 107 -3.61 8.53 23.74
C GLN A 107 -2.69 9.75 23.94
N ILE A 108 -2.68 10.67 22.97
CA ILE A 108 -1.78 11.84 22.95
C ILE A 108 -2.53 13.10 23.41
N GLY A 109 -3.72 13.36 22.87
CA GLY A 109 -4.50 14.56 23.18
C GLY A 109 -5.11 15.19 21.92
N SER A 110 -5.43 16.49 22.00
CA SER A 110 -6.10 17.24 20.92
C SER A 110 -5.34 17.23 19.58
N PRO A 111 -6.02 17.40 18.43
CA PRO A 111 -5.46 17.33 17.08
C PRO A 111 -4.64 18.58 16.69
N SER A 112 -3.67 18.95 17.52
CA SER A 112 -2.62 19.89 17.08
C SER A 112 -1.69 19.21 16.07
N LEU A 113 -1.06 19.98 15.18
CA LEU A 113 -0.10 19.43 14.21
C LEU A 113 0.95 18.53 14.87
N ALA A 114 1.52 18.95 16.00
CA ALA A 114 2.50 18.17 16.74
C ALA A 114 1.94 16.81 17.23
N ASN A 115 0.70 16.78 17.70
CA ASN A 115 0.06 15.55 18.17
C ASN A 115 -0.36 14.65 17.00
N MET A 116 -0.83 15.23 15.89
CA MET A 116 -1.15 14.51 14.67
C MET A 116 0.10 13.87 14.05
N SER A 117 1.25 14.56 14.05
CA SER A 117 2.54 13.99 13.64
C SER A 117 2.97 12.83 14.54
N LYS A 118 2.76 12.93 15.85
CA LYS A 118 3.06 11.84 16.79
C LYS A 118 2.15 10.63 16.55
N ALA A 119 0.85 10.84 16.37
CA ALA A 119 -0.12 9.79 16.06
C ALA A 119 0.21 9.11 14.71
N PHE A 120 0.59 9.89 13.70
CA PHE A 120 1.07 9.37 12.43
C PHE A 120 2.32 8.51 12.62
N ASN A 121 3.34 9.00 13.33
CA ASN A 121 4.57 8.25 13.58
C ASN A 121 4.32 6.96 14.39
N ALA A 122 3.33 6.94 15.28
CA ALA A 122 2.96 5.75 16.04
C ALA A 122 2.22 4.71 15.19
N THR A 123 1.53 5.12 14.13
CA THR A 123 0.77 4.22 13.24
C THR A 123 1.55 3.79 12.00
N LYS A 124 2.50 4.59 11.52
CA LYS A 124 3.10 4.42 10.19
C LYS A 124 3.74 3.04 9.95
N ASP A 125 4.25 2.38 11.00
CA ASP A 125 4.90 1.07 10.90
C ASP A 125 3.97 -0.11 11.24
N LEU A 126 2.70 0.15 11.55
CA LEU A 126 1.68 -0.88 11.74
C LEU A 126 1.33 -1.56 10.42
N GLN A 127 0.80 -2.77 10.51
CA GLN A 127 0.40 -3.54 9.33
C GLN A 127 -0.88 -2.94 8.71
N SER A 128 -0.79 -2.61 7.42
CA SER A 128 -1.93 -2.19 6.61
C SER A 128 -2.76 -3.37 6.12
N LEU A 129 -3.90 -3.10 5.49
CA LEU A 129 -4.67 -4.13 4.77
C LEU A 129 -4.15 -4.38 3.34
N VAL A 130 -3.21 -3.56 2.87
CA VAL A 130 -2.65 -3.66 1.52
C VAL A 130 -1.63 -4.78 1.45
N SER A 131 -1.78 -5.68 0.47
CA SER A 131 -0.80 -6.73 0.20
C SER A 131 -0.09 -6.50 -1.14
N SER A 132 1.19 -6.86 -1.18
CA SER A 132 2.02 -6.81 -2.38
C SER A 132 3.02 -7.97 -2.36
N GLY A 133 3.07 -8.73 -3.44
CA GLY A 133 4.03 -9.83 -3.58
C GLY A 133 3.91 -10.93 -2.51
N GLY A 134 2.71 -11.15 -1.95
CA GLY A 134 2.43 -12.18 -0.95
C GLY A 134 2.59 -11.76 0.51
N HIS A 135 2.93 -10.49 0.78
CA HIS A 135 3.08 -9.96 2.13
C HIS A 135 2.23 -8.69 2.32
N TYR A 136 1.78 -8.44 3.55
CA TYR A 136 1.15 -7.18 3.92
C TYR A 136 2.20 -6.08 4.05
N LEU A 137 1.88 -4.90 3.54
CA LEU A 137 2.69 -3.71 3.69
C LEU A 137 2.43 -3.05 5.05
N THR A 138 3.40 -2.30 5.55
CA THR A 138 3.11 -1.32 6.62
C THR A 138 2.31 -0.15 6.07
N ASP A 139 1.64 0.61 6.95
CA ASP A 139 0.85 1.78 6.56
C ASP A 139 1.69 2.78 5.75
N ILE A 140 2.93 3.06 6.17
CA ILE A 140 3.83 3.95 5.43
C ILE A 140 4.23 3.40 4.07
N GLN A 141 4.44 2.09 3.95
CA GLN A 141 4.77 1.46 2.69
C GLN A 141 3.59 1.54 1.72
N ALA A 142 2.37 1.32 2.19
CA ALA A 142 1.16 1.48 1.40
C ALA A 142 0.99 2.95 0.96
N LEU A 143 1.11 3.91 1.87
CA LEU A 143 1.00 5.34 1.57
C LEU A 143 2.04 5.80 0.55
N ASN A 144 3.31 5.43 0.74
CA ASN A 144 4.40 5.76 -0.20
C ASN A 144 4.24 5.10 -1.57
N ALA A 145 3.50 4.00 -1.64
CA ALA A 145 3.16 3.32 -2.89
C ALA A 145 1.88 3.86 -3.55
N GLY A 146 1.22 4.85 -2.96
CA GLY A 146 -0.06 5.39 -3.45
C GLY A 146 -1.24 4.43 -3.27
N ALA A 147 -1.18 3.55 -2.28
CA ALA A 147 -2.24 2.65 -1.89
C ALA A 147 -2.89 3.12 -0.58
N TYR A 148 -4.19 2.90 -0.44
CA TYR A 148 -4.96 3.25 0.74
C TYR A 148 -4.79 2.17 1.82
N PRO A 149 -4.13 2.47 2.96
CA PRO A 149 -3.75 1.44 3.93
C PRO A 149 -4.95 0.74 4.59
N GLY A 150 -6.09 1.44 4.67
CA GLY A 150 -7.32 0.95 5.28
C GLY A 150 -8.17 0.02 4.39
N PHE A 151 -7.73 -0.34 3.19
CA PHE A 151 -8.51 -1.16 2.25
C PHE A 151 -7.73 -2.35 1.68
N SER A 152 -8.26 -3.55 1.84
CA SER A 152 -7.63 -4.79 1.35
C SER A 152 -7.60 -4.93 -0.17
N TRP A 153 -8.51 -4.26 -0.87
CA TRP A 153 -8.55 -4.20 -2.33
C TRP A 153 -7.60 -3.14 -2.90
N SER A 154 -7.02 -2.27 -2.07
CA SER A 154 -6.11 -1.24 -2.55
C SER A 154 -4.76 -1.87 -2.88
N HIS A 155 -4.20 -1.49 -4.02
CA HIS A 155 -2.93 -2.01 -4.50
C HIS A 155 -1.93 -0.88 -4.75
N PRO A 156 -0.62 -1.13 -4.54
CA PRO A 156 0.45 -0.21 -4.90
C PRO A 156 0.32 0.32 -6.33
N ARG A 157 0.26 1.65 -6.50
CA ARG A 157 0.36 2.31 -7.81
C ARG A 157 1.81 2.45 -8.24
N VAL A 158 2.69 2.69 -7.28
CA VAL A 158 4.14 2.70 -7.49
C VAL A 158 4.68 1.34 -7.06
N PRO A 159 5.24 0.53 -7.99
CA PRO A 159 5.80 -0.76 -7.63
C PRO A 159 6.99 -0.57 -6.67
N SER A 160 7.14 -1.46 -5.70
CA SER A 160 8.32 -1.43 -4.83
C SER A 160 9.58 -1.70 -5.64
N MET A 161 10.70 -1.04 -5.32
CA MET A 161 11.99 -1.31 -5.98
C MET A 161 12.37 -2.79 -5.92
N THR A 162 12.02 -3.50 -4.83
CA THR A 162 12.21 -4.95 -4.72
C THR A 162 11.42 -5.75 -5.76
N THR A 163 10.20 -5.32 -6.10
CA THR A 163 9.41 -5.92 -7.18
C THR A 163 10.04 -5.63 -8.54
N GLU A 164 10.57 -4.42 -8.73
CA GLU A 164 11.27 -4.04 -9.95
C GLU A 164 12.56 -4.86 -10.14
N TYR A 165 13.40 -4.99 -9.11
CA TYR A 165 14.59 -5.84 -9.14
C TYR A 165 14.27 -7.32 -9.34
N ARG A 166 13.19 -7.83 -8.72
CA ARG A 166 12.73 -9.20 -8.97
C ARG A 166 12.33 -9.39 -10.42
N ASN A 167 11.57 -8.46 -11.00
CA ASN A 167 11.14 -8.53 -12.40
C ASN A 167 12.33 -8.45 -13.35
N ILE A 168 13.29 -7.55 -13.10
CA ILE A 168 14.55 -7.47 -13.85
C ILE A 168 15.33 -8.80 -13.73
N GLY A 169 15.44 -9.36 -12.53
CA GLY A 169 16.10 -10.65 -12.30
C GLY A 169 15.45 -11.80 -13.07
N ILE A 170 14.12 -11.86 -13.11
CA ILE A 170 13.37 -12.83 -13.92
C ILE A 170 13.68 -12.66 -15.40
N ILE A 171 13.69 -11.42 -15.92
CA ILE A 171 14.04 -11.13 -17.32
C ILE A 171 15.46 -11.62 -17.64
N VAL A 172 16.43 -11.35 -16.76
CA VAL A 172 17.82 -11.81 -16.93
C VAL A 172 17.89 -13.34 -16.99
N VAL A 173 17.17 -14.05 -16.11
CA VAL A 173 17.13 -15.52 -16.11
C VAL A 173 16.52 -16.07 -17.41
N ILE A 174 15.46 -15.45 -17.93
CA ILE A 174 14.85 -15.84 -19.21
C ILE A 174 15.86 -15.67 -20.35
N VAL A 175 16.53 -14.52 -20.44
CA VAL A 175 17.51 -14.24 -21.49
C VAL A 175 18.68 -15.23 -21.45
N VAL A 176 19.26 -15.47 -20.27
CA VAL A 176 20.34 -16.45 -20.11
C VAL A 176 19.89 -17.86 -20.50
N SER A 177 18.67 -18.25 -20.11
CA SER A 177 18.09 -19.55 -20.49
C SER A 177 17.92 -19.69 -22.00
N MET A 178 17.48 -18.62 -22.69
CA MET A 178 17.39 -18.60 -24.16
C MET A 178 18.76 -18.77 -24.82
N PHE A 179 19.80 -18.10 -24.32
CA PHE A 179 21.18 -18.27 -24.83
C PHE A 179 21.71 -19.68 -24.64
N ILE A 180 21.48 -20.29 -23.48
CA ILE A 180 21.87 -21.68 -23.20
C ILE A 180 21.14 -22.63 -24.15
N LEU A 181 19.82 -22.48 -24.31
CA LEU A 181 19.03 -23.29 -25.23
C LEU A 181 19.53 -23.13 -26.67
N TYR A 182 19.74 -21.90 -27.14
CA TYR A 182 20.30 -21.62 -28.45
C TYR A 182 21.65 -22.34 -28.64
N TYR A 183 22.57 -22.21 -27.70
CA TYR A 183 23.87 -22.87 -27.77
C TYR A 183 23.74 -24.40 -27.80
N VAL A 184 22.92 -24.98 -26.93
CA VAL A 184 22.71 -26.45 -26.85
C VAL A 184 22.11 -27.02 -28.13
N PHE A 185 21.15 -26.32 -28.74
CA PHE A 185 20.49 -26.76 -29.97
C PHE A 185 21.31 -26.49 -31.24
N ASN A 186 22.08 -25.39 -31.28
CA ASN A 186 22.82 -24.99 -32.48
C ASN A 186 24.27 -25.50 -32.52
N ARG A 187 24.81 -26.12 -31.45
CA ARG A 187 26.16 -26.72 -31.43
C ARG A 187 26.31 -27.99 -32.28
N LYS A 188 25.23 -28.52 -32.88
CA LYS A 188 25.27 -29.69 -33.78
C LYS A 188 24.79 -29.37 -35.20
N LYS A 189 25.16 -28.19 -35.70
CA LYS A 189 25.33 -27.97 -37.14
C LYS A 189 26.82 -27.99 -37.44
#